data_AF-A0A535W1H7-F1
#
_entry.id   AF-A0A535W1H7-F1
#
_cell.length_a   1.000
_cell.length_b   1.000
_cell.length_c   1.000
_cell.angle_alpha   90.00
_cell.angle_beta   90.00
_cell.angle_gamma   90.00
#
_symmetry.space_group_name_H-M   'P 1'
#
loop_
_entity.id
_entity.type
_entity.pdbx_description
1 polymer ?
#
loop_
_entity_poly.entity_id
_entity_poly.type
_entity_poly.pdbx_seq_one_letter_code
_entity_poly.pdbx_strand_id
1 'polypeptide(L)'
;FALGASTAGFAGVFNASKLGLVSPDQFGFAVSFTVLAMVVLGGMGNIWGVAIGAFTLYEIQSVLLKQLNQFFQGQHIPILEKIDFVQYQFLLYGLALVGMMLLRPEGLFPSRRRQRELHEATAEVGDLPPPTAAIGD
;
A
#
# COMPACT_ATOMS: atom_id res chain seq x y z
N PHE A 1 -14.71 -9.93 -11.55
CA PHE A 1 -14.25 -11.04 -10.68
C PHE A 1 -13.52 -12.11 -11.48
N ALA A 2 -14.16 -12.79 -12.44
CA ALA A 2 -13.55 -13.88 -13.22
C ALA A 2 -12.16 -13.56 -13.81
N LEU A 3 -12.01 -12.43 -14.52
CA LEU A 3 -10.72 -12.00 -15.09
C LEU A 3 -9.62 -11.75 -14.03
N GLY A 4 -10.00 -11.22 -12.87
CA GLY A 4 -9.04 -11.00 -11.78
C GLY A 4 -8.62 -12.32 -11.13
N ALA A 5 -9.61 -13.18 -10.85
CA ALA A 5 -9.38 -14.51 -10.27
C ALA A 5 -8.54 -15.40 -11.19
N SER A 6 -8.80 -15.39 -12.50
CA SER A 6 -8.01 -16.16 -13.48
C SER A 6 -6.56 -15.69 -13.54
N THR A 7 -6.34 -14.37 -13.56
CA THR A 7 -4.98 -13.80 -13.65
C THR A 7 -4.21 -14.01 -12.36
N ALA A 8 -4.86 -13.87 -11.20
CA ALA A 8 -4.28 -14.19 -9.89
C ALA A 8 -3.92 -15.68 -9.77
N GLY A 9 -4.79 -16.58 -10.23
CA GLY A 9 -4.52 -18.02 -10.27
C GLY A 9 -3.33 -18.36 -11.16
N PHE A 10 -3.25 -17.78 -12.36
CA PHE A 10 -2.11 -17.97 -13.27
C PHE A 10 -0.80 -17.47 -12.67
N ALA A 11 -0.80 -16.28 -12.06
CA ALA A 11 0.36 -15.73 -11.36
C ALA A 11 0.83 -16.63 -10.20
N GLY A 12 -0.12 -17.22 -9.46
CA GLY A 12 0.17 -18.17 -8.37
C GLY A 12 0.86 -19.43 -8.87
N VAL A 13 0.35 -20.06 -9.93
CA VAL A 13 0.97 -21.26 -10.54
C VAL A 13 2.36 -20.94 -11.08
N PHE A 14 2.52 -19.79 -11.75
CA PHE A 14 3.81 -19.34 -12.25
C PHE A 14 4.83 -19.15 -11.11
N ASN A 15 4.42 -18.51 -10.01
CA ASN A 15 5.28 -18.30 -8.85
C ASN A 15 5.67 -19.63 -8.16
N ALA A 16 4.71 -20.55 -8.00
CA ALA A 16 4.99 -21.89 -7.45
C ALA A 16 5.99 -22.66 -8.33
N SER A 17 5.82 -22.60 -9.65
CA SER A 17 6.77 -23.21 -10.60
C SER A 17 8.16 -22.59 -10.52
N LYS A 18 8.27 -21.28 -10.25
CA LYS A 18 9.56 -20.59 -10.12
C LYS A 18 10.29 -20.98 -8.84
N LEU A 19 9.57 -21.12 -7.73
CA LEU A 19 10.15 -21.41 -6.42
C LEU A 19 10.51 -22.90 -6.26
N GLY A 20 9.86 -23.79 -7.01
CA GLY A 20 10.07 -25.25 -6.97
C GLY A 20 9.57 -25.93 -5.69
N LEU A 21 9.56 -25.20 -4.58
CA LEU A 21 8.98 -25.58 -3.29
C LEU A 21 8.14 -24.42 -2.74
N VAL A 22 6.91 -24.77 -2.36
CA VAL A 22 5.92 -23.86 -1.77
C VAL A 22 5.87 -24.16 -0.28
N SER A 23 6.25 -23.19 0.55
CA SER A 23 6.14 -23.28 2.01
C SER A 23 5.18 -22.22 2.55
N PRO A 24 4.45 -22.51 3.66
CA PRO A 24 3.49 -21.55 4.23
C PRO A 24 4.16 -20.25 4.72
N ASP A 25 5.46 -20.31 5.05
CA ASP A 25 6.26 -19.15 5.43
C ASP A 25 6.35 -18.10 4.31
N GLN A 26 6.37 -18.53 3.04
CA GLN A 26 6.44 -17.64 1.88
C GLN A 26 5.17 -16.78 1.68
N PHE A 27 4.03 -17.17 2.27
CA PHE A 27 2.73 -16.48 2.12
C PHE A 27 2.25 -15.92 3.47
N GLY A 28 3.19 -15.65 4.38
CA GLY A 28 2.89 -15.05 5.66
C GLY A 28 2.37 -13.61 5.56
N PHE A 29 2.25 -12.98 6.73
CA PHE A 29 1.70 -11.62 6.90
C PHE A 29 2.33 -10.57 5.97
N ALA A 30 3.64 -10.70 5.73
CA ALA A 30 4.43 -9.92 4.79
C ALA A 30 3.75 -9.74 3.42
N VAL A 31 3.33 -10.84 2.79
CA VAL A 31 2.77 -10.82 1.43
C VAL A 31 1.43 -10.12 1.41
N SER A 32 0.54 -10.46 2.35
CA SER A 32 -0.79 -9.86 2.46
C SER A 32 -0.71 -8.35 2.67
N PHE A 33 0.18 -7.90 3.55
CA PHE A 33 0.38 -6.48 3.81
C PHE A 33 1.00 -5.75 2.63
N THR A 34 1.91 -6.39 1.89
CA THR A 34 2.48 -5.85 0.66
C THR A 34 1.39 -5.61 -0.38
N VAL A 35 0.52 -6.59 -0.61
CA VAL A 35 -0.59 -6.46 -1.57
C VAL A 35 -1.56 -5.36 -1.13
N LEU A 36 -1.87 -5.27 0.17
CA LEU A 36 -2.67 -4.18 0.73
C LEU A 36 -2.03 -2.82 0.44
N ALA A 37 -0.73 -2.66 0.70
CA ALA A 37 -0.03 -1.40 0.45
C ALA A 37 -0.08 -1.01 -1.04
N MET A 38 0.09 -1.96 -1.97
CA MET A 38 -0.03 -1.71 -3.41
C MET A 38 -1.44 -1.21 -3.80
N VAL A 39 -2.48 -1.87 -3.27
CA VAL A 39 -3.89 -1.52 -3.56
C VAL A 39 -4.26 -0.17 -2.93
N VAL A 40 -3.83 0.08 -1.71
CA VAL A 40 -4.09 1.33 -0.99
C VAL A 40 -3.38 2.47 -1.71
N LEU A 41 -2.09 2.33 -2.03
CA LEU A 41 -1.31 3.34 -2.75
C LEU A 41 -1.93 3.68 -4.12
N GLY A 42 -2.44 2.67 -4.83
CA GLY A 42 -3.14 2.87 -6.10
C GLY A 42 -4.59 3.35 -6.01
N GLY A 43 -5.27 3.12 -4.89
CA GLY A 43 -6.68 3.48 -4.63
C GLY A 43 -7.67 2.32 -4.84
N MET A 44 -8.53 2.06 -3.84
CA MET A 44 -9.44 0.90 -3.73
C MET A 44 -10.60 0.80 -4.76
N GLY A 45 -10.55 1.53 -5.86
CA GLY A 45 -11.61 1.51 -6.88
C GLY A 45 -11.14 1.81 -8.29
N ASN A 46 -9.83 1.82 -8.51
CA ASN A 46 -9.23 2.14 -9.81
C ASN A 46 -8.14 1.10 -10.17
N ILE A 47 -8.46 0.20 -11.09
CA ILE A 47 -7.57 -0.89 -11.52
C ILE A 47 -6.23 -0.34 -12.04
N TRP A 48 -6.26 0.75 -12.82
CA TRP A 48 -5.04 1.39 -13.34
C TRP A 48 -4.23 2.07 -12.24
N GLY A 49 -4.92 2.67 -11.27
CA GLY A 49 -4.28 3.22 -10.07
C GLY A 49 -3.53 2.14 -9.28
N VAL A 50 -4.17 0.99 -9.04
CA VAL A 50 -3.55 -0.17 -8.38
C VAL A 50 -2.36 -0.71 -9.15
N ALA A 51 -2.43 -0.82 -10.48
CA ALA A 51 -1.30 -1.27 -11.30
C ALA A 51 -0.08 -0.34 -11.18
N ILE A 52 -0.29 0.98 -11.28
CA ILE A 52 0.76 1.98 -11.10
C ILE A 52 1.27 1.97 -9.66
N GLY A 53 0.39 1.79 -8.68
CA GLY A 53 0.75 1.72 -7.27
C GLY A 53 1.62 0.50 -6.95
N ALA A 54 1.27 -0.66 -7.52
CA ALA A 54 2.08 -1.88 -7.44
C ALA A 54 3.46 -1.69 -8.06
N PHE A 55 3.53 -1.10 -9.26
CA PHE A 55 4.79 -0.79 -9.93
C PHE A 55 5.65 0.18 -9.12
N THR A 56 5.06 1.27 -8.64
CA THR A 56 5.76 2.31 -7.86
C THR A 56 6.30 1.74 -6.55
N LEU A 57 5.49 0.96 -5.82
CA LEU A 57 5.93 0.36 -4.57
C LEU A 57 7.05 -0.67 -4.80
N TYR A 58 6.96 -1.45 -5.88
CA TYR A 58 8.01 -2.40 -6.26
C TYR A 58 9.33 -1.69 -6.61
N GLU A 59 9.27 -0.61 -7.38
CA GLU A 59 10.45 0.20 -7.70
C GLU A 59 11.04 0.87 -6.46
N ILE A 60 10.22 1.44 -5.58
CA ILE A 60 10.69 1.97 -4.30
C ILE A 60 11.40 0.86 -3.51
N GLN A 61 10.81 -0.32 -3.37
CA GLN A 61 11.45 -1.40 -2.65
C GLN A 61 12.75 -1.87 -3.32
N SER A 62 12.75 -2.07 -4.63
CA SER A 62 13.90 -2.62 -5.38
C SER A 62 15.04 -1.61 -5.51
N VAL A 63 14.74 -0.33 -5.68
CA VAL A 63 15.72 0.74 -5.93
C VAL A 63 16.14 1.42 -4.65
N LEU A 64 15.19 1.87 -3.79
CA LEU A 64 15.52 2.58 -2.56
C LEU A 64 16.36 1.69 -1.64
N LEU A 65 16.00 0.41 -1.48
CA LEU A 65 16.77 -0.51 -0.63
C LEU A 65 18.17 -0.77 -1.19
N LYS A 66 18.30 -0.97 -2.51
CA LYS A 66 19.61 -1.19 -3.13
C LYS A 66 20.48 0.06 -3.08
N GLN A 67 19.92 1.24 -3.32
CA GLN A 67 20.64 2.51 -3.25
C GLN A 67 21.05 2.86 -1.83
N LEU A 68 20.18 2.68 -0.84
CA LEU A 68 20.54 2.87 0.56
C LEU A 68 21.66 1.90 0.94
N ASN A 69 21.54 0.62 0.60
CA ASN A 69 22.58 -0.37 0.89
C ASN A 69 23.91 -0.01 0.19
N GLN A 70 23.91 0.34 -1.09
CA GLN A 70 25.11 0.76 -1.83
C GLN A 70 25.73 2.06 -1.27
N PHE A 71 24.90 3.04 -0.89
CA PHE A 71 25.35 4.30 -0.29
C PHE A 71 26.04 4.05 1.06
N PHE A 72 25.46 3.20 1.91
CA PHE A 72 26.04 2.85 3.20
C PHE A 72 27.29 1.95 3.07
N GLN A 73 27.32 1.01 2.11
CA GLN A 73 28.50 0.20 1.80
C GLN A 73 29.65 1.04 1.26
N GLY A 74 29.37 2.05 0.42
CA GLY A 74 30.37 2.99 -0.08
C GLY A 74 31.05 3.83 1.02
N GLN A 75 30.40 3.99 2.17
CA GLN A 75 30.89 4.78 3.32
C GLN A 75 31.62 3.95 4.39
N HIS A 76 31.78 2.63 4.22
CA HIS A 76 32.51 1.73 5.16
C HIS A 76 32.13 1.93 6.64
N ILE A 77 30.84 2.07 6.96
CA ILE A 77 30.39 2.26 8.35
C ILE A 77 30.08 0.88 8.97
N PRO A 78 30.87 0.38 9.93
CA PRO A 78 30.77 -1.00 10.44
C PRO A 78 29.44 -1.33 11.16
N ILE A 79 28.66 -0.31 11.51
CA ILE A 79 27.40 -0.45 12.26
C ILE A 79 26.23 -0.83 11.32
N LEU A 80 26.28 -0.46 10.04
CA LEU A 80 25.19 -0.68 9.08
C LEU A 80 25.35 -1.95 8.24
N GLU A 81 26.52 -2.57 8.22
CA GLU A 81 26.79 -3.79 7.44
C GLU A 81 26.01 -5.02 7.96
N LYS A 82 25.59 -4.98 9.23
CA LYS A 82 24.77 -6.04 9.85
C LYS A 82 23.26 -5.81 9.71
N ILE A 83 22.85 -4.71 9.08
CA ILE A 83 21.44 -4.34 8.96
C ILE A 83 20.91 -4.89 7.64
N ASP A 84 20.23 -6.03 7.71
CA ASP A 84 19.45 -6.54 6.59
C ASP A 84 18.26 -5.62 6.34
N PHE A 85 18.41 -4.65 5.44
CA PHE A 85 17.32 -3.73 5.06
C PHE A 85 16.06 -4.46 4.55
N VAL A 86 16.20 -5.72 4.14
CA VAL A 86 15.08 -6.62 3.81
C VAL A 86 14.16 -6.85 5.01
N GLN A 87 14.69 -6.92 6.23
CA GLN A 87 13.88 -7.04 7.46
C GLN A 87 13.07 -5.77 7.75
N TYR A 88 13.48 -4.62 7.22
CA TYR A 88 12.78 -3.34 7.38
C TYR A 88 11.65 -3.15 6.36
N GLN A 89 11.25 -4.19 5.61
CA GLN A 89 10.12 -4.07 4.67
C GLN A 89 8.85 -3.54 5.35
N PHE A 90 8.59 -3.93 6.60
CA PHE A 90 7.41 -3.47 7.33
C PHE A 90 7.47 -1.99 7.65
N LEU A 91 8.66 -1.48 7.97
CA LEU A 91 8.90 -0.05 8.17
C LEU A 91 8.70 0.72 6.87
N LEU A 92 9.22 0.21 5.75
CA LEU A 92 9.03 0.82 4.43
C LEU A 92 7.57 0.86 4.02
N TYR A 93 6.84 -0.22 4.21
CA TYR A 93 5.41 -0.26 3.93
C TYR A 93 4.64 0.71 4.84
N GLY A 94 5.00 0.81 6.12
CA GLY A 94 4.44 1.82 7.02
C GLY A 94 4.73 3.25 6.54
N LEU A 95 5.96 3.54 6.15
CA LEU A 95 6.36 4.84 5.57
C LEU A 95 5.63 5.13 4.26
N ALA A 96 5.47 4.14 3.39
CA ALA A 96 4.74 4.27 2.14
C ALA A 96 3.25 4.56 2.39
N LEU A 97 2.64 3.89 3.37
CA LEU A 97 1.25 4.14 3.76
C LEU A 97 1.06 5.52 4.40
N VAL A 98 1.91 5.90 5.34
CA VAL A 98 1.88 7.24 5.96
C VAL A 98 2.17 8.31 4.92
N GLY A 99 3.15 8.10 4.04
CA GLY A 99 3.46 8.99 2.93
C GLY A 99 2.28 9.15 1.97
N MET A 100 1.55 8.07 1.68
CA MET A 100 0.32 8.15 0.91
C MET A 100 -0.77 8.93 1.65
N MET A 101 -1.00 8.66 2.93
CA MET A 101 -1.96 9.42 3.75
C MET A 101 -1.63 10.91 3.77
N LEU A 102 -0.33 11.26 3.77
CA LEU A 102 0.15 12.64 3.77
C LEU A 102 0.04 13.30 2.38
N LEU A 103 0.40 12.59 1.31
CA LEU A 103 0.47 13.16 -0.04
C LEU A 103 -0.87 13.15 -0.77
N ARG A 104 -1.73 12.16 -0.51
CA ARG A 104 -3.09 12.05 -1.05
C ARG A 104 -3.84 10.87 -0.42
N PRO A 105 -4.72 11.08 0.58
CA PRO A 105 -5.46 10.02 1.25
C PRO A 105 -6.45 9.25 0.33
N GLU A 106 -6.67 9.75 -0.90
CA GLU A 106 -7.49 9.10 -1.94
C GLU A 106 -6.71 8.15 -2.88
N GLY A 107 -5.38 8.03 -2.72
CA GLY A 107 -4.48 7.27 -3.61
C GLY A 107 -4.00 8.06 -4.82
N LEU A 108 -3.11 7.47 -5.64
CA LEU A 108 -2.48 8.15 -6.78
C LEU A 108 -3.51 8.63 -7.82
N PHE A 109 -4.58 7.85 -8.03
CA PHE A 109 -5.69 8.18 -8.93
C PHE A 109 -7.05 7.89 -8.28
N PRO A 110 -7.67 8.91 -7.65
CA PRO A 110 -8.94 8.77 -6.94
C PRO A 110 -10.08 8.29 -7.82
N SER A 111 -10.90 7.37 -7.32
CA SER A 111 -12.13 6.96 -7.98
C SER A 111 -13.20 8.06 -7.79
N ARG A 112 -13.79 8.55 -8.88
CA ARG A 112 -14.84 9.61 -8.88
C ARG A 112 -16.07 9.30 -8.01
N ARG A 113 -16.24 8.06 -7.52
CA ARG A 113 -17.28 7.66 -6.56
C ARG A 113 -16.94 8.02 -5.12
N ARG A 114 -15.69 7.91 -4.67
CA ARG A 114 -15.28 8.25 -3.29
C ARG A 114 -15.34 9.75 -3.03
N GLN A 115 -15.02 10.56 -4.05
CA GLN A 115 -15.19 12.01 -3.98
C GLN A 115 -16.66 12.42 -3.75
N ARG A 116 -17.63 11.63 -4.23
CA ARG A 116 -19.06 11.90 -3.99
C ARG A 116 -19.48 11.57 -2.56
N GLU A 117 -19.00 10.45 -2.01
CA GLU A 117 -19.31 10.04 -0.63
C GLU A 117 -18.68 10.98 0.43
N LEU A 118 -17.44 11.45 0.21
CA LEU A 118 -16.78 12.41 1.12
C LEU A 118 -17.43 13.80 1.08
N HIS A 119 -17.90 14.23 -0.09
CA HIS A 119 -18.59 15.51 -0.25
C HIS A 119 -20.04 15.45 0.27
N GLU A 120 -20.74 14.31 0.15
CA GLU A 120 -22.06 14.10 0.78
C GLU A 120 -21.96 14.06 2.30
N ALA A 121 -20.99 13.35 2.89
CA ALA A 121 -20.80 13.33 4.35
C ALA A 121 -20.47 14.71 4.93
N THR A 122 -19.73 15.55 4.20
CA THR A 122 -19.43 16.93 4.62
C THR A 122 -20.66 17.84 4.47
N ALA A 123 -21.51 17.60 3.47
CA ALA A 123 -22.74 18.35 3.26
C ALA A 123 -23.82 18.00 4.31
N GLU A 124 -23.97 16.72 4.68
CA GLU A 124 -24.91 16.30 5.71
C GLU A 124 -24.53 16.79 7.12
N VAL A 125 -23.22 16.82 7.45
CA VAL A 125 -22.75 17.32 8.76
C VAL A 125 -22.95 18.85 8.89
N GLY A 126 -22.97 19.59 7.77
CA GLY A 126 -23.25 21.02 7.76
C GLY A 126 -24.72 21.39 7.93
N ASP A 127 -25.63 20.44 7.72
CA ASP A 127 -27.09 20.64 7.79
C ASP A 127 -27.71 20.10 9.09
N LEU A 128 -26.89 19.58 10.01
CA LEU A 128 -27.35 19.18 11.33
C LEU A 128 -27.59 20.43 12.20
N PRO A 129 -28.81 20.64 12.72
CA PRO A 129 -29.06 21.71 13.67
C PRO A 129 -28.18 21.52 14.92
N PRO A 130 -27.66 22.61 15.52
CA PRO A 130 -26.77 22.52 16.66
C PRO A 130 -27.40 21.74 17.81
N PRO A 131 -26.63 20.91 18.55
CA PRO A 131 -27.13 19.99 19.57
C PRO A 131 -27.56 20.69 20.86
N THR A 132 -28.39 21.73 20.77
CA THR A 132 -28.81 22.55 21.91
C THR A 132 -30.30 22.89 21.93
N ALA A 133 -31.11 22.38 20.99
CA ALA A 133 -32.54 22.67 20.94
C ALA A 133 -33.44 21.74 21.77
N ALA A 134 -32.87 20.84 22.60
CA ALA A 134 -33.64 19.82 23.33
C ALA A 134 -33.44 19.82 24.87
N ILE A 135 -33.06 20.97 25.46
CA ILE A 135 -33.06 21.14 26.92
C ILE A 135 -33.69 22.50 27.25
N GLY A 136 -35.01 22.51 27.46
CA GLY A 136 -35.76 23.69 27.87
C GLY A 136 -37.20 23.62 27.41
N ASP A 137 -38.01 22.83 28.11
CA ASP A 137 -39.39 23.13 28.54
C ASP A 137 -39.94 21.92 29.33
#